data_AF-A0A7C2RX38-F1
#
_entry.id   AF-A0A7C2RX38-F1
#
_cell.length_a   1.000
_cell.length_b   1.000
_cell.length_c   1.000
_cell.angle_alpha   90.00
_cell.angle_beta   90.00
_cell.angle_gamma   90.00
#
_symmetry.space_group_name_H-M   'P 1'
#
loop_
_entity.id
_entity.type
_entity.pdbx_description
1 polymer ?
#
loop_
_entity_poly.entity_id
_entity_poly.type
_entity_poly.pdbx_seq_one_letter_code
_entity_poly.pdbx_strand_id
1 'polypeptide(L)'
;MTDTVLNLGQDAQVDPSFQLRAVDPVISPTYSTPADFAAQYPQPIDTTEIVAMCEEVTMWQALPEKRTALNAELWRELNELAFTSGSSYIAFQDGACPEEYRHDGDNFQVDIKNLGAKKTLSRRDISHSLAVASAGWNGINRLVGGAPAGEGMPGGMDAGTFAVERIADLKEKEMRLGATLVMNGWDRLLVKGNHVGNALEFTGLENWATNYSVTFHTSTVDASGTFSAANFDRFLSEGCAKPTAIFGHPQAIQEMLSGYFQLGFAGSQVVNFSDGGRITPGFNFAGFVNTGVGRLAVVADNNFRRSSTGSNTFQADLWALRMTHNGDPLVYKVTQFPLSWEDLTPGCTAISFQIWAATALVIKHACAQGKYTSLFSGRIVSTCTAIG
;
A
#
# COMPACT_ATOMS: atom_id res chain seq x y z
N MET A 1 -33.30 -19.59 -18.83
CA MET A 1 -34.14 -20.79 -19.05
C MET A 1 -34.08 -21.61 -17.78
N THR A 2 -35.19 -21.82 -17.11
CA THR A 2 -35.27 -22.64 -15.88
C THR A 2 -35.31 -24.10 -16.28
N ASP A 3 -34.19 -24.82 -16.10
CA ASP A 3 -34.14 -26.27 -16.31
C ASP A 3 -34.98 -26.97 -15.25
N THR A 4 -36.05 -27.63 -15.68
CA THR A 4 -36.89 -28.49 -14.85
C THR A 4 -36.46 -29.94 -15.05
N VAL A 5 -36.29 -30.68 -13.95
CA VAL A 5 -35.93 -32.11 -14.00
C VAL A 5 -37.15 -32.95 -13.62
N LEU A 6 -37.31 -34.08 -14.32
CA LEU A 6 -38.38 -35.03 -14.12
C LEU A 6 -38.21 -35.76 -12.77
N ASN A 7 -39.22 -35.69 -11.91
CA ASN A 7 -39.25 -36.44 -10.65
C ASN A 7 -39.54 -37.93 -10.93
N LEU A 8 -38.62 -38.83 -10.57
CA LEU A 8 -38.74 -40.29 -10.78
C LEU A 8 -39.23 -41.04 -9.51
N GLY A 9 -39.81 -40.32 -8.54
CA GLY A 9 -40.34 -40.85 -7.27
C GLY A 9 -41.82 -41.27 -7.33
N GLN A 10 -42.18 -42.19 -6.43
CA GLN A 10 -43.17 -43.27 -6.59
C GLN A 10 -44.66 -42.91 -6.43
N ASP A 11 -45.07 -41.65 -6.51
CA ASP A 11 -46.51 -41.30 -6.43
C ASP A 11 -46.86 -40.04 -7.25
N ALA A 12 -47.37 -40.27 -8.47
CA ALA A 12 -47.64 -39.22 -9.46
C ALA A 12 -48.85 -38.32 -9.14
N GLN A 13 -49.52 -38.51 -8.00
CA GLN A 13 -50.71 -37.75 -7.62
C GLN A 13 -50.51 -36.72 -6.51
N VAL A 14 -49.35 -36.68 -5.84
CA VAL A 14 -49.13 -35.79 -4.68
C VAL A 14 -48.09 -34.70 -4.94
N ASP A 15 -47.09 -34.94 -5.81
CA ASP A 15 -46.04 -33.96 -6.13
C ASP A 15 -46.02 -33.60 -7.63
N PRO A 16 -45.95 -32.31 -8.02
CA PRO A 16 -45.83 -31.92 -9.42
C PRO A 16 -44.58 -32.53 -10.05
N SER A 17 -44.74 -33.08 -11.27
CA SER A 17 -43.74 -33.88 -12.02
C SER A 17 -42.44 -33.15 -12.38
N PHE A 18 -42.41 -31.83 -12.20
CA PHE A 18 -41.26 -30.98 -12.43
C PHE A 18 -41.01 -30.15 -11.17
N GLN A 19 -39.95 -30.49 -10.44
CA GLN A 19 -39.44 -29.63 -9.38
C GLN A 19 -38.41 -28.66 -9.98
N LEU A 20 -38.53 -27.38 -9.60
CA LEU A 20 -37.46 -26.41 -9.83
C LEU A 20 -36.23 -26.93 -9.07
N ARG A 21 -35.09 -27.11 -9.76
CA ARG A 21 -33.82 -27.28 -9.05
C ARG A 21 -33.70 -26.11 -8.07
N ALA A 22 -33.40 -26.40 -6.81
CA ALA A 22 -32.77 -25.41 -5.95
C ALA A 22 -31.53 -24.94 -6.71
N VAL A 23 -31.64 -23.78 -7.34
CA VAL A 23 -30.52 -23.15 -8.01
C VAL A 23 -29.45 -23.01 -6.93
N ASP A 24 -28.23 -23.42 -7.25
CA ASP A 24 -27.05 -23.16 -6.41
C ASP A 24 -27.19 -21.74 -5.84
N PRO A 25 -27.09 -21.53 -4.51
CA PRO A 25 -27.29 -20.21 -3.93
C PRO A 25 -26.47 -19.21 -4.73
N VAL A 26 -27.13 -18.20 -5.30
CA VAL A 26 -26.50 -17.27 -6.23
C VAL A 26 -25.37 -16.57 -5.49
N ILE A 27 -24.14 -17.04 -5.71
CA ILE A 27 -22.95 -16.39 -5.21
C ILE A 27 -22.82 -15.12 -6.06
N SER A 28 -23.15 -13.98 -5.46
CA SER A 28 -22.97 -12.66 -6.07
C SER A 28 -21.56 -12.14 -5.73
N PRO A 29 -20.84 -11.55 -6.70
CA PRO A 29 -21.17 -11.45 -8.13
C PRO A 29 -21.01 -12.79 -8.87
N THR A 30 -21.68 -12.89 -10.02
CA THR A 30 -21.65 -14.03 -10.95
C THR A 30 -20.22 -14.46 -11.28
N TYR A 31 -19.99 -15.77 -11.39
CA TYR A 31 -18.70 -16.37 -11.78
C TYR A 31 -18.06 -15.60 -12.94
N SER A 32 -16.95 -14.92 -12.70
CA SER A 32 -16.08 -14.44 -13.78
C SER A 32 -14.95 -15.44 -13.92
N THR A 33 -15.00 -16.25 -14.97
CA THR A 33 -13.79 -16.95 -15.42
C THR A 33 -12.87 -15.87 -15.99
N PRO A 34 -11.65 -15.69 -15.47
CA PRO A 34 -10.72 -14.71 -16.03
C PRO A 34 -10.55 -14.96 -17.53
N ALA A 35 -10.61 -13.89 -18.34
CA ALA A 35 -10.51 -14.00 -19.79
C ALA A 35 -9.20 -14.67 -20.24
N ASP A 36 -8.16 -14.61 -19.40
CA ASP A 36 -6.88 -15.28 -19.60
C ASP A 36 -7.00 -16.81 -19.70
N PHE A 37 -8.03 -17.42 -19.08
CA PHE A 37 -8.30 -18.86 -19.26
C PHE A 37 -8.85 -19.20 -20.65
N ALA A 38 -9.51 -18.26 -21.33
CA ALA A 38 -9.88 -18.44 -22.73
C ALA A 38 -8.69 -18.25 -23.67
N ALA A 39 -7.68 -17.47 -23.25
CA ALA A 39 -6.44 -17.20 -24.01
C ALA A 39 -5.31 -18.21 -23.76
N GLN A 40 -5.39 -19.04 -22.71
CA GLN A 40 -4.45 -20.14 -22.42
C GLN A 40 -4.38 -21.25 -23.50
N TYR A 41 -5.14 -21.10 -24.59
CA TYR A 41 -5.09 -21.95 -25.77
C TYR A 41 -4.80 -21.07 -27.00
N PRO A 42 -3.66 -21.18 -27.72
CA PRO A 42 -2.60 -22.21 -27.76
C PRO A 42 -1.22 -21.74 -27.23
N GLN A 43 -1.15 -20.61 -26.50
CA GLN A 43 0.12 -20.07 -26.01
C GLN A 43 0.24 -20.28 -24.49
N PRO A 44 1.23 -21.04 -24.01
CA PRO A 44 1.45 -21.17 -22.58
C PRO A 44 1.83 -19.80 -22.02
N ILE A 45 0.97 -19.26 -21.15
CA ILE A 45 1.24 -18.01 -20.44
C ILE A 45 2.29 -18.30 -19.37
N ASP A 46 3.37 -17.51 -19.39
CA ASP A 46 4.48 -17.65 -18.47
C ASP A 46 4.06 -17.25 -17.04
N THR A 47 4.25 -18.15 -16.07
CA THR A 47 3.95 -17.86 -14.67
C THR A 47 4.84 -16.79 -14.05
N THR A 48 5.92 -16.37 -14.71
CA THR A 48 6.73 -15.21 -14.28
C THR A 48 6.12 -13.86 -14.63
N GLU A 49 4.96 -13.81 -15.32
CA GLU A 49 4.26 -12.55 -15.61
C GLU A 49 3.92 -11.76 -14.33
N ILE A 50 3.55 -12.46 -13.25
CA ILE A 50 3.30 -11.84 -11.93
C ILE A 50 4.59 -11.23 -11.35
N VAL A 51 5.75 -11.84 -11.62
CA VAL A 51 7.07 -11.35 -11.16
C VAL A 51 7.55 -10.16 -12.00
N ALA A 52 7.02 -9.98 -13.21
CA ALA A 52 7.37 -8.87 -14.10
C ALA A 52 6.68 -7.55 -13.75
N MET A 53 5.66 -7.58 -12.87
CA MET A 53 4.97 -6.37 -12.43
C MET A 53 5.62 -5.82 -11.15
N CYS A 54 5.72 -4.49 -11.04
CA CYS A 54 6.35 -3.83 -9.91
C CYS A 54 5.42 -3.89 -8.67
N GLU A 55 5.78 -4.71 -7.67
CA GLU A 55 5.19 -4.67 -6.32
C GLU A 55 5.88 -3.56 -5.51
N GLU A 56 5.09 -2.62 -5.01
CA GLU A 56 5.54 -1.52 -4.16
C GLU A 56 4.65 -1.41 -2.94
N VAL A 57 5.20 -1.80 -1.78
CA VAL A 57 4.54 -1.78 -0.46
C VAL A 57 5.33 -0.93 0.54
N THR A 58 6.06 0.06 0.04
CA THR A 58 7.02 0.87 0.80
C THR A 58 6.34 1.74 1.86
N MET A 59 5.24 2.40 1.53
CA MET A 59 4.45 3.16 2.49
C MET A 59 3.81 2.26 3.56
N TRP A 60 3.27 1.11 3.16
CA TRP A 60 2.69 0.15 4.09
C TRP A 60 3.71 -0.35 5.11
N GLN A 61 4.95 -0.63 4.68
CA GLN A 61 6.03 -1.06 5.59
C GLN A 61 6.55 0.07 6.49
N ALA A 62 6.57 1.31 6.00
CA ALA A 62 7.11 2.44 6.74
C ALA A 62 6.22 2.92 7.89
N LEU A 63 4.89 2.74 7.77
CA LEU A 63 3.95 3.23 8.77
C LEU A 63 3.78 2.24 9.95
N PRO A 64 3.87 2.71 11.21
CA PRO A 64 3.63 1.87 12.36
C PRO A 64 2.16 1.46 12.44
N GLU A 65 1.91 0.25 12.93
CA GLU A 65 0.56 -0.31 13.06
C GLU A 65 0.06 -0.27 14.49
N LYS A 66 -1.18 0.17 14.68
CA LYS A 66 -1.89 0.11 15.97
C LYS A 66 -3.15 -0.74 15.80
N ARG A 67 -3.29 -1.78 16.63
CA ARG A 67 -4.50 -2.60 16.64
C ARG A 67 -5.61 -1.96 17.44
N THR A 68 -6.85 -2.13 17.00
CA THR A 68 -8.04 -1.68 17.70
C THR A 68 -9.18 -2.68 17.54
N ALA A 69 -10.16 -2.63 18.45
CA ALA A 69 -11.43 -3.36 18.28
C ALA A 69 -12.57 -2.41 17.87
N LEU A 70 -12.32 -1.11 17.83
CA LEU A 70 -13.30 -0.07 17.48
C LEU A 70 -13.55 -0.05 15.97
N ASN A 71 -14.71 0.48 15.55
CA ASN A 71 -15.04 0.70 14.14
C ASN A 71 -14.55 2.06 13.61
N ALA A 72 -14.16 2.97 14.51
CA ALA A 72 -13.59 4.26 14.18
C ALA A 72 -12.56 4.65 15.26
N GLU A 73 -11.51 5.36 14.85
CA GLU A 73 -10.56 5.99 15.77
C GLU A 73 -11.01 7.43 16.02
N LEU A 74 -11.14 7.81 17.29
CA LEU A 74 -11.48 9.17 17.70
C LEU A 74 -10.35 9.77 18.52
N TRP A 75 -10.08 11.05 18.31
CA TRP A 75 -9.19 11.84 19.15
C TRP A 75 -9.66 13.30 19.17
N ARG A 76 -9.07 14.09 20.06
CA ARG A 76 -9.31 15.52 20.12
C ARG A 76 -8.05 16.26 19.66
N GLU A 77 -8.19 17.17 18.71
CA GLU A 77 -7.11 18.09 18.36
C GLU A 77 -7.26 19.37 19.17
N LEU A 78 -6.25 19.68 19.97
CA LEU A 78 -6.20 20.93 20.73
C LEU A 78 -5.90 22.08 19.78
N ASN A 79 -6.79 23.06 19.75
CA ASN A 79 -6.65 24.28 18.95
C ASN A 79 -6.05 25.41 19.79
N GLU A 80 -6.39 25.47 21.08
CA GLU A 80 -5.92 26.52 21.99
C GLU A 80 -5.60 25.94 23.37
N LEU A 81 -4.47 26.37 23.92
CA LEU A 81 -4.10 26.16 25.31
C LEU A 81 -3.67 27.51 25.89
N ALA A 82 -4.51 28.08 26.75
CA ALA A 82 -4.27 29.39 27.34
C ALA A 82 -4.70 29.44 28.81
N PHE A 83 -4.06 30.33 29.57
CA PHE A 83 -4.55 30.73 30.88
C PHE A 83 -5.83 31.57 30.74
N THR A 84 -6.83 31.32 31.57
CA THR A 84 -8.17 31.92 31.44
C THR A 84 -8.18 33.46 31.54
N SER A 85 -7.16 34.08 32.15
CA SER A 85 -7.04 35.54 32.28
C SER A 85 -6.18 36.21 31.20
N GLY A 86 -5.51 35.43 30.33
CA GLY A 86 -4.49 35.93 29.41
C GLY A 86 -3.17 36.32 30.08
N SER A 87 -2.96 36.03 31.37
CA SER A 87 -1.67 36.23 32.02
C SER A 87 -0.64 35.18 31.58
N SER A 88 0.62 35.58 31.46
CA SER A 88 1.74 34.68 31.12
C SER A 88 2.49 34.14 32.35
N TYR A 89 1.95 34.33 33.55
CA TYR A 89 2.66 34.05 34.79
C TYR A 89 2.46 32.61 35.24
N ILE A 90 3.44 31.76 34.95
CA ILE A 90 3.51 30.37 35.45
C ILE A 90 3.91 30.33 36.94
N ALA A 91 4.62 31.38 37.41
CA ALA A 91 5.05 31.51 38.79
C ALA A 91 4.03 32.32 39.60
N PHE A 92 3.63 31.77 40.75
CA PHE A 92 2.73 32.41 41.70
C PHE A 92 3.41 32.59 43.06
N GLN A 93 3.03 33.63 43.78
CA GLN A 93 3.51 33.88 45.15
C GLN A 93 2.79 32.96 46.14
N ASP A 94 3.44 32.61 47.25
CA ASP A 94 2.80 31.91 48.36
C ASP A 94 1.50 32.62 48.78
N GLY A 95 0.37 31.91 48.69
CA GLY A 95 -0.96 32.45 49.01
C GLY A 95 -1.77 32.96 47.80
N ALA A 96 -1.20 33.01 46.60
CA ALA A 96 -1.94 33.22 45.36
C ALA A 96 -2.42 31.88 44.77
N CYS A 97 -3.68 31.81 44.33
CA CYS A 97 -4.18 30.65 43.61
C CYS A 97 -3.66 30.66 42.16
N PRO A 98 -3.12 29.53 41.64
CA PRO A 98 -2.80 29.40 40.23
C PRO A 98 -4.05 29.67 39.37
N GLU A 99 -3.86 30.31 38.23
CA GLU A 99 -4.96 30.57 37.29
C GLU A 99 -5.47 29.27 36.66
N GLU A 100 -6.77 29.22 36.36
CA GLU A 100 -7.38 28.10 35.66
C GLU A 100 -6.93 28.07 34.19
N TYR A 101 -6.59 26.89 33.69
CA TYR A 101 -6.27 26.68 32.28
C TYR A 101 -7.55 26.38 31.50
N ARG A 102 -7.71 27.01 30.34
CA ARG A 102 -8.71 26.60 29.35
C ARG A 102 -8.01 25.85 28.23
N HIS A 103 -8.58 24.70 27.88
CA HIS A 103 -8.23 23.98 26.66
C HIS A 103 -9.45 23.96 25.73
N ASP A 104 -9.24 24.30 24.46
CA ASP A 104 -10.26 24.14 23.43
C ASP A 104 -9.73 23.24 22.32
N GLY A 105 -10.64 22.55 21.62
CA GLY A 105 -10.25 21.59 20.61
C GLY A 105 -11.42 20.79 20.06
N ASP A 106 -11.29 20.45 18.79
CA ASP A 106 -12.30 19.73 18.01
C ASP A 106 -12.10 18.22 18.11
N ASN A 107 -13.21 17.48 18.10
CA ASN A 107 -13.17 16.02 18.03
C ASN A 107 -13.03 15.59 16.57
N PHE A 108 -12.04 14.76 16.29
CA PHE A 108 -11.82 14.12 15.00
C PHE A 108 -12.20 12.65 15.06
N GLN A 109 -12.74 12.16 13.95
CA GLN A 109 -13.11 10.76 13.76
C GLN A 109 -12.63 10.27 12.40
N VAL A 110 -12.04 9.07 12.40
CA VAL A 110 -11.66 8.34 11.19
C VAL A 110 -12.31 6.98 11.23
N ASP A 111 -13.17 6.72 10.24
CA ASP A 111 -13.82 5.42 10.10
C ASP A 111 -12.87 4.40 9.50
N ILE A 112 -12.87 3.19 10.06
CA ILE A 112 -12.11 2.06 9.53
C ILE A 112 -12.83 1.49 8.32
N LYS A 113 -12.07 1.18 7.26
CA LYS A 113 -12.61 0.71 5.98
C LYS A 113 -12.12 -0.69 5.67
N ASN A 114 -12.98 -1.46 5.00
CA ASN A 114 -12.67 -2.81 4.56
C ASN A 114 -11.99 -2.76 3.19
N LEU A 115 -10.82 -3.37 3.10
CA LEU A 115 -10.09 -3.59 1.85
C LEU A 115 -10.04 -5.09 1.62
N GLY A 116 -10.26 -5.53 0.39
CA GLY A 116 -10.16 -6.95 0.09
C GLY A 116 -10.45 -7.30 -1.35
N ALA A 117 -10.14 -8.55 -1.66
CA ALA A 117 -10.46 -9.17 -2.94
C ALA A 117 -11.20 -10.48 -2.67
N LYS A 118 -12.27 -10.70 -3.43
CA LYS A 118 -13.01 -11.95 -3.45
C LYS A 118 -12.80 -12.62 -4.80
N LYS A 119 -12.53 -13.92 -4.78
CA LYS A 119 -12.47 -14.74 -5.99
C LYS A 119 -13.35 -15.97 -5.82
N THR A 120 -14.01 -16.35 -6.90
CA THR A 120 -14.78 -17.59 -6.99
C THR A 120 -14.27 -18.39 -8.17
N LEU A 121 -13.89 -19.64 -7.94
CA LEU A 121 -13.41 -20.57 -8.96
C LEU A 121 -14.40 -21.73 -9.10
N SER A 122 -14.73 -22.12 -10.33
CA SER A 122 -15.52 -23.33 -10.54
C SER A 122 -14.64 -24.58 -10.36
N ARG A 123 -15.23 -25.68 -9.87
CA ARG A 123 -14.53 -26.97 -9.76
C ARG A 123 -14.06 -27.48 -11.12
N ARG A 124 -14.75 -27.11 -12.20
CA ARG A 124 -14.38 -27.46 -13.58
C ARG A 124 -13.11 -26.72 -14.02
N ASP A 125 -12.95 -25.45 -13.64
CA ASP A 125 -11.74 -24.68 -13.98
C ASP A 125 -10.52 -25.20 -13.22
N ILE A 126 -10.71 -25.60 -11.95
CA ILE A 126 -9.65 -26.21 -11.14
C ILE A 126 -9.22 -27.55 -11.74
N SER A 127 -10.16 -28.45 -12.06
CA SER A 127 -9.84 -29.75 -12.65
C SER A 127 -9.25 -29.63 -14.06
N HIS A 128 -9.68 -28.63 -14.81
CA HIS A 128 -9.13 -28.33 -16.13
C HIS A 128 -7.71 -27.75 -16.05
N SER A 129 -7.43 -26.85 -15.11
CA SER A 129 -6.08 -26.34 -14.86
C SER A 129 -5.12 -27.45 -14.44
N LEU A 130 -5.57 -28.38 -13.59
CA LEU A 130 -4.81 -29.58 -13.23
C LEU A 130 -4.50 -30.46 -14.46
N ALA A 131 -5.47 -30.63 -15.36
CA ALA A 131 -5.29 -31.38 -16.60
C ALA A 131 -4.30 -30.70 -17.57
N VAL A 132 -4.29 -29.36 -17.62
CA VAL A 132 -3.38 -28.56 -18.46
C VAL A 132 -1.95 -28.52 -17.90
N ALA A 133 -1.80 -28.51 -16.57
CA ALA A 133 -0.50 -28.55 -15.90
C ALA A 133 0.17 -29.94 -16.00
N SER A 134 -0.61 -31.02 -15.90
CA SER A 134 -0.15 -32.41 -16.12
C SER A 134 0.04 -32.77 -17.59
N ALA A 135 -0.47 -31.94 -18.50
CA ALA A 135 -0.33 -32.08 -19.93
C ALA A 135 1.11 -31.69 -20.38
N GLY A 136 1.90 -32.71 -20.75
CA GLY A 136 3.29 -32.60 -21.24
C GLY A 136 3.56 -31.75 -22.49
N TRP A 137 2.55 -31.00 -22.99
CA TRP A 137 2.61 -30.24 -24.25
C TRP A 137 2.80 -28.72 -24.05
N ASN A 138 2.76 -28.22 -22.81
CA ASN A 138 2.83 -26.78 -22.50
C ASN A 138 4.18 -26.33 -21.89
N GLY A 139 4.50 -25.04 -22.06
CA GLY A 139 5.84 -24.43 -22.00
C GLY A 139 6.70 -24.65 -20.75
N ILE A 140 6.14 -24.98 -19.59
CA ILE A 140 6.93 -25.31 -18.38
C ILE A 140 7.63 -26.67 -18.51
N ASN A 141 6.97 -27.67 -19.11
CA ASN A 141 7.55 -28.99 -19.39
C ASN A 141 8.63 -28.95 -20.49
N ARG A 142 8.74 -27.83 -21.22
CA ARG A 142 9.83 -27.57 -22.20
C ARG A 142 11.01 -26.81 -21.61
N LEU A 143 10.83 -26.06 -20.52
CA LEU A 143 11.89 -25.32 -19.83
C LEU A 143 12.59 -26.16 -18.76
N VAL A 144 11.84 -27.01 -18.06
CA VAL A 144 12.36 -28.06 -17.19
C VAL A 144 12.39 -29.34 -18.01
N GLY A 145 13.34 -29.44 -18.94
CA GLY A 145 13.52 -30.66 -19.72
C GLY A 145 13.68 -31.85 -18.79
N GLY A 146 12.90 -32.90 -19.01
CA GLY A 146 13.08 -34.18 -18.31
C GLY A 146 14.53 -34.62 -18.47
N ALA A 147 15.29 -34.66 -17.38
CA ALA A 147 16.59 -35.30 -17.39
C ALA A 147 16.33 -36.80 -17.61
N PRO A 148 16.93 -37.44 -18.63
CA PRO A 148 16.75 -38.86 -18.88
C PRO A 148 17.56 -39.64 -17.85
N ALA A 149 17.07 -39.72 -16.62
CA ALA A 149 17.63 -40.53 -15.56
C ALA A 149 16.50 -41.05 -14.67
N GLY A 150 15.70 -41.99 -15.20
CA GLY A 150 14.79 -42.77 -14.36
C GLY A 150 13.41 -43.07 -14.91
N GLU A 151 13.20 -43.11 -16.23
CA GLU A 151 11.98 -43.73 -16.76
C GLU A 151 12.02 -45.24 -16.46
N GLY A 152 11.21 -45.69 -15.49
CA GLY A 152 10.88 -47.11 -15.39
C GLY A 152 10.84 -47.76 -14.00
N MET A 153 10.90 -47.03 -12.88
CA MET A 153 10.64 -47.63 -11.56
C MET A 153 9.26 -47.22 -11.01
N PRO A 154 8.38 -48.19 -10.68
CA PRO A 154 7.15 -47.90 -9.95
C PRO A 154 7.50 -47.23 -8.61
N GLY A 155 7.12 -45.96 -8.44
CA GLY A 155 7.39 -45.17 -7.24
C GLY A 155 8.52 -44.15 -7.34
N GLY A 156 9.18 -43.98 -8.50
CA GLY A 156 10.12 -42.89 -8.73
C GLY A 156 9.40 -41.60 -9.13
N MET A 157 9.36 -40.61 -8.24
CA MET A 157 8.89 -39.26 -8.58
C MET A 157 10.05 -38.47 -9.22
N ASP A 158 9.82 -37.98 -10.43
CA ASP A 158 10.75 -37.18 -11.22
C ASP A 158 10.97 -35.81 -10.53
N ALA A 159 12.14 -35.18 -10.72
CA ALA A 159 12.39 -33.81 -10.28
C ALA A 159 11.41 -32.81 -10.92
N GLY A 160 10.88 -33.15 -12.11
CA GLY A 160 9.74 -32.46 -12.72
C GLY A 160 8.46 -32.54 -11.88
N THR A 161 8.21 -33.66 -11.20
CA THR A 161 7.05 -33.83 -10.31
C THR A 161 7.14 -32.92 -9.07
N PHE A 162 8.35 -32.72 -8.52
CA PHE A 162 8.58 -31.75 -7.44
C PHE A 162 8.42 -30.28 -7.88
N ALA A 163 8.68 -29.97 -9.16
CA ALA A 163 8.42 -28.64 -9.73
C ALA A 163 6.92 -28.45 -10.06
N VAL A 164 6.23 -29.52 -10.47
CA VAL A 164 4.77 -29.56 -10.68
C VAL A 164 4.02 -29.39 -9.36
N GLU A 165 4.51 -29.94 -8.25
CA GLU A 165 3.96 -29.69 -6.90
C GLU A 165 4.06 -28.21 -6.47
N ARG A 166 5.04 -27.45 -6.96
CA ARG A 166 5.11 -25.98 -6.76
C ARG A 166 4.14 -25.17 -7.61
N ILE A 167 3.49 -25.80 -8.60
CA ILE A 167 2.52 -25.21 -9.52
C ILE A 167 1.08 -25.70 -9.21
N ALA A 168 0.92 -26.62 -8.27
CA ALA A 168 -0.21 -27.54 -8.16
C ALA A 168 -1.50 -27.00 -7.51
N ASP A 169 -1.67 -25.71 -7.24
CA ASP A 169 -3.02 -25.23 -6.91
C ASP A 169 -3.35 -23.88 -7.55
N LEU A 170 -4.29 -23.91 -8.50
CA LEU A 170 -4.90 -22.73 -9.08
C LEU A 170 -5.48 -21.82 -7.98
N LYS A 171 -6.03 -22.44 -6.94
CA LYS A 171 -6.50 -21.75 -5.74
C LYS A 171 -5.37 -20.96 -5.07
N GLU A 172 -4.20 -21.57 -4.86
CA GLU A 172 -3.05 -20.91 -4.23
C GLU A 172 -2.52 -19.76 -5.09
N LYS A 173 -2.45 -19.93 -6.42
CA LYS A 173 -2.00 -18.86 -7.33
C LYS A 173 -2.93 -17.65 -7.29
N GLU A 174 -4.23 -17.88 -7.43
CA GLU A 174 -5.25 -16.82 -7.38
C GLU A 174 -5.33 -16.16 -6.00
N MET A 175 -5.09 -16.93 -4.93
CA MET A 175 -4.89 -16.38 -3.60
C MET A 175 -3.70 -15.43 -3.59
N ARG A 176 -2.48 -15.89 -3.92
CA ARG A 176 -1.27 -15.05 -3.92
C ARG A 176 -1.42 -13.80 -4.79
N LEU A 177 -2.06 -13.90 -5.95
CA LEU A 177 -2.38 -12.76 -6.81
C LEU A 177 -3.33 -11.78 -6.10
N GLY A 178 -4.41 -12.29 -5.50
CA GLY A 178 -5.34 -11.48 -4.70
C GLY A 178 -4.65 -10.77 -3.54
N ALA A 179 -3.73 -11.42 -2.83
CA ALA A 179 -2.93 -10.78 -1.77
C ALA A 179 -2.06 -9.66 -2.30
N THR A 180 -1.34 -9.92 -3.39
CA THR A 180 -0.45 -8.92 -4.00
C THR A 180 -1.24 -7.70 -4.46
N LEU A 181 -2.40 -7.90 -5.09
CA LEU A 181 -3.29 -6.80 -5.49
C LEU A 181 -3.82 -6.01 -4.30
N VAL A 182 -4.27 -6.68 -3.24
CA VAL A 182 -4.78 -6.00 -2.04
C VAL A 182 -3.68 -5.22 -1.32
N MET A 183 -2.46 -5.77 -1.24
CA MET A 183 -1.33 -5.09 -0.60
C MET A 183 -0.86 -3.86 -1.38
N ASN A 184 -0.69 -3.97 -2.70
CA ASN A 184 -0.36 -2.81 -3.54
C ASN A 184 -1.49 -1.76 -3.53
N GLY A 185 -2.75 -2.21 -3.57
CA GLY A 185 -3.91 -1.32 -3.45
C GLY A 185 -3.97 -0.61 -2.10
N TRP A 186 -3.67 -1.32 -1.01
CA TRP A 186 -3.59 -0.73 0.33
C TRP A 186 -2.47 0.32 0.41
N ASP A 187 -1.27 0.01 -0.09
CA ASP A 187 -0.15 0.96 -0.15
C ASP A 187 -0.54 2.25 -0.90
N ARG A 188 -1.14 2.10 -2.08
CA ARG A 188 -1.65 3.23 -2.87
C ARG A 188 -2.70 4.04 -2.11
N LEU A 189 -3.62 3.40 -1.39
CA LEU A 189 -4.64 4.10 -0.59
C LEU A 189 -4.05 4.87 0.59
N LEU A 190 -2.94 4.40 1.19
CA LEU A 190 -2.23 5.15 2.23
C LEU A 190 -1.72 6.50 1.71
N VAL A 191 -1.39 6.62 0.42
CA VAL A 191 -0.94 7.88 -0.18
C VAL A 191 -2.10 8.67 -0.80
N LYS A 192 -2.88 8.03 -1.68
CA LYS A 192 -3.85 8.68 -2.59
C LYS A 192 -5.31 8.47 -2.21
N GLY A 193 -5.62 7.69 -1.17
CA GLY A 193 -7.01 7.39 -0.79
C GLY A 193 -7.84 8.66 -0.61
N ASN A 194 -9.11 8.60 -1.01
CA ASN A 194 -9.98 9.77 -0.96
C ASN A 194 -11.42 9.39 -0.59
N HIS A 195 -11.73 9.45 0.72
CA HIS A 195 -13.07 9.15 1.21
C HIS A 195 -14.17 10.12 0.69
N VAL A 196 -13.80 11.33 0.30
CA VAL A 196 -14.76 12.33 -0.25
C VAL A 196 -15.12 11.99 -1.70
N GLY A 197 -14.15 11.51 -2.48
CA GLY A 197 -14.37 11.04 -3.86
C GLY A 197 -14.95 9.62 -3.94
N ASN A 198 -14.59 8.77 -2.98
CA ASN A 198 -15.06 7.39 -2.86
C ASN A 198 -15.26 7.02 -1.39
N ALA A 199 -16.52 6.99 -0.92
CA ALA A 199 -16.86 6.75 0.49
C ALA A 199 -16.42 5.37 1.04
N LEU A 200 -16.06 4.43 0.16
CA LEU A 200 -15.54 3.12 0.51
C LEU A 200 -14.05 3.13 0.88
N GLU A 201 -13.32 4.17 0.46
CA GLU A 201 -11.90 4.34 0.76
C GLU A 201 -11.72 5.16 2.05
N PHE A 202 -10.58 4.95 2.71
CA PHE A 202 -10.11 5.87 3.74
C PHE A 202 -9.25 6.97 3.11
N THR A 203 -8.99 8.04 3.85
CA THR A 203 -8.19 9.16 3.35
C THR A 203 -6.71 8.82 3.35
N GLY A 204 -6.06 8.97 2.21
CA GLY A 204 -4.61 8.90 2.08
C GLY A 204 -3.94 10.21 2.46
N LEU A 205 -2.62 10.14 2.61
CA LEU A 205 -1.77 11.22 3.06
C LEU A 205 -1.94 12.52 2.25
N GLU A 206 -1.99 12.43 0.91
CA GLU A 206 -2.05 13.62 0.05
C GLU A 206 -3.34 14.41 0.19
N ASN A 207 -4.45 13.72 0.47
CA ASN A 207 -5.77 14.30 0.60
C ASN A 207 -6.16 14.56 2.06
N TRP A 208 -5.32 14.17 3.03
CA TRP A 208 -5.67 14.20 4.45
C TRP A 208 -6.06 15.59 4.94
N ALA A 209 -5.16 16.55 4.75
CA ALA A 209 -5.37 17.93 5.18
C ALA A 209 -6.64 18.53 4.56
N THR A 210 -6.81 18.36 3.25
CA THR A 210 -7.96 18.89 2.51
C THR A 210 -9.28 18.25 2.94
N ASN A 211 -9.34 16.93 3.05
CA ASN A 211 -10.59 16.22 3.33
C ASN A 211 -11.05 16.39 4.78
N TYR A 212 -10.12 16.54 5.73
CA TYR A 212 -10.45 16.83 7.14
C TYR A 212 -10.50 18.33 7.45
N SER A 213 -10.39 19.20 6.43
CA SER A 213 -10.40 20.66 6.59
C SER A 213 -9.37 21.19 7.60
N VAL A 214 -8.21 20.54 7.68
CA VAL A 214 -7.08 20.95 8.52
C VAL A 214 -5.93 21.47 7.65
N THR A 215 -5.04 22.26 8.24
CA THR A 215 -3.90 22.85 7.53
C THR A 215 -2.59 22.30 8.07
N PHE A 216 -1.79 21.68 7.20
CA PHE A 216 -0.40 21.35 7.51
C PHE A 216 0.49 22.59 7.41
N HIS A 217 1.65 22.56 8.04
CA HIS A 217 2.67 23.57 7.79
C HIS A 217 3.09 23.50 6.32
N THR A 218 2.81 24.54 5.53
CA THR A 218 3.06 24.52 4.08
C THR A 218 4.06 25.58 3.67
N SER A 219 4.91 25.27 2.69
CA SER A 219 5.61 26.30 1.93
C SER A 219 4.63 26.98 0.99
N THR A 220 4.77 28.28 0.75
CA THR A 220 3.90 29.04 -0.16
C THR A 220 3.68 28.34 -1.51
N VAL A 221 2.45 28.44 -2.01
CA VAL A 221 1.81 27.57 -3.02
C VAL A 221 2.46 27.65 -4.43
N ASP A 222 3.29 28.65 -4.67
CA ASP A 222 4.03 28.80 -5.92
C ASP A 222 5.48 28.37 -5.73
N ALA A 223 5.78 27.13 -6.09
CA ALA A 223 7.14 26.62 -6.19
C ALA A 223 7.93 27.43 -7.23
N SER A 224 8.50 28.56 -6.81
CA SER A 224 9.38 29.38 -7.63
C SER A 224 10.82 28.92 -7.41
N GLY A 225 11.41 28.32 -8.45
CA GLY A 225 12.79 27.82 -8.42
C GLY A 225 12.92 26.32 -8.15
N THR A 226 14.08 25.76 -8.49
CA THR A 226 14.44 24.37 -8.22
C THR A 226 14.67 24.14 -6.72
N PHE A 227 14.47 22.90 -6.26
CA PHE A 227 14.69 22.48 -4.88
C PHE A 227 16.01 23.03 -4.30
N SER A 228 15.96 23.53 -3.08
CA SER A 228 17.12 24.01 -2.32
C SER A 228 17.07 23.47 -0.90
N ALA A 229 18.11 22.73 -0.51
CA ALA A 229 18.22 22.15 0.83
C ALA A 229 18.23 23.22 1.94
N ALA A 230 18.79 24.41 1.68
CA ALA A 230 18.76 25.52 2.64
C ALA A 230 17.34 26.08 2.86
N ASN A 231 16.52 26.16 1.80
CA ASN A 231 15.13 26.59 1.93
C ASN A 231 14.28 25.52 2.63
N PHE A 232 14.55 24.24 2.35
CA PHE A 232 13.89 23.15 3.03
C PHE A 232 14.26 23.11 4.53
N ASP A 233 15.51 23.36 4.91
CA ASP A 233 15.91 23.48 6.33
C ASP A 233 15.17 24.61 7.05
N ARG A 234 14.98 25.77 6.40
CA ARG A 234 14.18 26.87 6.97
C ARG A 234 12.75 26.44 7.21
N PHE A 235 12.13 25.79 6.22
CA PHE A 235 10.80 25.22 6.35
C PHE A 235 10.71 24.21 7.52
N LEU A 236 11.65 23.29 7.66
CA LEU A 236 11.68 22.35 8.78
C LEU A 236 11.85 23.08 10.14
N SER A 237 12.61 24.17 10.14
CA SER A 237 12.86 24.99 11.34
C SER A 237 11.68 25.88 11.74
N GLU A 238 10.81 26.25 10.80
CA GLU A 238 9.60 27.06 11.05
C GLU A 238 8.44 26.23 11.64
N GLY A 239 8.41 24.92 11.37
CA GLY A 239 7.36 24.04 11.87
C GLY A 239 7.27 24.00 13.40
N CYS A 240 6.03 24.01 13.92
CA CYS A 240 5.67 24.01 15.34
C CYS A 240 6.29 22.82 16.10
N ALA A 241 6.29 21.65 15.46
CA ALA A 241 6.95 20.45 15.96
C ALA A 241 7.97 19.98 14.93
N LYS A 242 9.15 19.56 15.39
CA LYS A 242 10.17 19.01 14.50
C LYS A 242 9.73 17.65 13.96
N PRO A 243 9.76 17.45 12.63
CA PRO A 243 9.42 16.17 12.02
C PRO A 243 10.49 15.12 12.34
N THR A 244 10.17 13.86 12.09
CA THR A 244 11.07 12.72 12.29
C THR A 244 11.28 11.91 11.01
N ALA A 245 10.37 12.04 10.05
CA ALA A 245 10.41 11.35 8.78
C ALA A 245 10.03 12.28 7.63
N ILE A 246 10.54 12.01 6.44
CA ILE A 246 10.20 12.67 5.18
C ILE A 246 9.68 11.61 4.22
N PHE A 247 8.49 11.84 3.69
CA PHE A 247 7.88 11.01 2.67
C PHE A 247 7.79 11.76 1.35
N GLY A 248 7.89 11.07 0.23
CA GLY A 248 7.70 11.69 -1.08
C GLY A 248 8.01 10.76 -2.23
N HIS A 249 7.85 11.28 -3.44
CA HIS A 249 8.14 10.53 -4.65
C HIS A 249 9.65 10.24 -4.77
N PRO A 250 10.10 9.05 -5.22
CA PRO A 250 11.52 8.66 -5.24
C PRO A 250 12.44 9.64 -5.97
N GLN A 251 11.99 10.19 -7.10
CA GLN A 251 12.75 11.21 -7.82
C GLN A 251 12.93 12.51 -6.99
N ALA A 252 11.90 12.96 -6.28
CA ALA A 252 11.99 14.16 -5.43
C ALA A 252 12.90 13.91 -4.22
N ILE A 253 12.79 12.72 -3.62
CA ILE A 253 13.64 12.27 -2.52
C ILE A 253 15.11 12.19 -2.95
N GLN A 254 15.38 11.63 -4.13
CA GLN A 254 16.75 11.53 -4.67
C GLN A 254 17.36 12.92 -4.88
N GLU A 255 16.61 13.84 -5.48
CA GLU A 255 17.05 15.22 -5.68
C GLU A 255 17.30 15.92 -4.33
N MET A 256 16.40 15.74 -3.36
CA MET A 256 16.57 16.25 -1.98
C MET A 256 17.87 15.75 -1.36
N LEU A 257 18.11 14.44 -1.39
CA LEU A 257 19.30 13.81 -0.84
C LEU A 257 20.57 14.27 -1.55
N SER A 258 20.52 14.46 -2.87
CA SER A 258 21.62 15.02 -3.64
C SER A 258 21.92 16.47 -3.26
N GLY A 259 20.89 17.28 -2.98
CA GLY A 259 21.04 18.67 -2.51
C GLY A 259 21.74 18.76 -1.16
N TYR A 260 21.35 17.93 -0.19
CA TYR A 260 22.05 17.85 1.10
C TYR A 260 23.47 17.31 0.97
N PHE A 261 23.68 16.35 0.08
CA PHE A 261 25.01 15.84 -0.22
C PHE A 261 25.93 16.95 -0.75
N GLN A 262 25.47 17.77 -1.70
CA GLN A 262 26.25 18.89 -2.24
C GLN A 262 26.64 19.92 -1.17
N LEU A 263 25.73 20.21 -0.22
CA LEU A 263 26.04 21.08 0.92
C LEU A 263 27.12 20.49 1.82
N GLY A 264 27.09 19.18 2.07
CA GLY A 264 28.13 18.49 2.85
C GLY A 264 29.46 18.30 2.10
N PHE A 265 29.42 18.19 0.77
CA PHE A 265 30.59 17.92 -0.09
C PHE A 265 31.36 19.18 -0.52
N ALA A 266 30.94 20.37 -0.10
CA ALA A 266 31.82 21.55 -0.10
C ALA A 266 33.06 21.39 0.81
N GLY A 267 33.21 20.25 1.52
CA GLY A 267 34.39 19.86 2.30
C GLY A 267 34.79 18.38 2.19
N SER A 268 34.54 17.69 1.07
CA SER A 268 34.89 16.28 0.89
C SER A 268 36.40 16.02 0.89
N GLN A 269 36.85 15.07 1.72
CA GLN A 269 38.20 14.53 1.65
C GLN A 269 38.34 13.66 0.40
N VAL A 270 39.26 14.05 -0.49
CA VAL A 270 39.72 13.20 -1.59
C VAL A 270 40.41 11.98 -0.98
N VAL A 271 39.73 10.83 -1.00
CA VAL A 271 40.35 9.54 -0.68
C VAL A 271 41.07 9.06 -1.93
N ASN A 272 42.38 9.35 -2.00
CA ASN A 272 43.25 8.79 -3.03
C ASN A 272 43.58 7.34 -2.66
N PHE A 273 43.03 6.38 -3.42
CA PHE A 273 43.51 5.02 -3.40
C PHE A 273 44.79 4.91 -4.24
N SER A 274 45.82 4.23 -3.73
CA SER A 274 47.10 4.03 -4.42
C SER A 274 47.00 3.18 -5.69
N ASP A 275 45.88 2.46 -5.88
CA ASP A 275 45.74 1.41 -6.88
C ASP A 275 45.20 1.89 -8.24
N GLY A 276 45.03 3.20 -8.46
CA GLY A 276 44.56 3.74 -9.75
C GLY A 276 43.15 3.28 -10.14
N GLY A 277 42.43 2.59 -9.25
CA GLY A 277 41.04 2.20 -9.42
C GLY A 277 40.15 3.43 -9.54
N ARG A 278 39.47 3.57 -10.67
CA ARG A 278 38.49 4.63 -10.89
C ARG A 278 37.35 4.42 -9.89
N ILE A 279 37.12 5.37 -8.99
CA ILE A 279 35.93 5.38 -8.14
C ILE A 279 34.73 5.42 -9.08
N THR A 280 33.92 4.37 -9.11
CA THR A 280 32.59 4.43 -9.74
C THR A 280 31.73 5.27 -8.79
N PRO A 281 31.32 6.49 -9.15
CA PRO A 281 30.45 7.29 -8.29
C PRO A 281 29.06 6.64 -8.28
N GLY A 282 28.81 5.81 -7.28
CA GLY A 282 27.49 5.29 -6.95
C GLY A 282 27.23 5.62 -5.49
N PHE A 283 26.34 6.57 -5.22
CA PHE A 283 25.93 6.86 -3.86
C PHE A 283 24.73 5.97 -3.53
N ASN A 284 24.84 5.15 -2.49
CA ASN A 284 23.69 4.51 -1.88
C ASN A 284 23.19 5.45 -0.79
N PHE A 285 22.11 6.18 -1.07
CA PHE A 285 21.51 7.01 -0.05
C PHE A 285 20.85 6.10 0.99
N ALA A 286 21.36 6.15 2.22
CA ALA A 286 20.74 5.49 3.35
C ALA A 286 19.31 6.05 3.55
N GLY A 287 18.44 5.29 4.22
CA GLY A 287 17.08 5.71 4.58
C GLY A 287 17.00 6.87 5.58
N PHE A 288 18.03 7.72 5.66
CA PHE A 288 18.10 8.89 6.53
C PHE A 288 18.84 10.05 5.86
N VAL A 289 18.43 11.26 6.22
CA VAL A 289 19.10 12.52 5.84
C VAL A 289 19.36 13.34 7.10
N ASN A 290 20.55 13.95 7.19
CA ASN A 290 20.85 14.90 8.25
C ASN A 290 20.47 16.31 7.76
N THR A 291 19.52 16.93 8.45
CA THR A 291 18.98 18.27 8.14
C THR A 291 19.31 19.24 9.27
N GLY A 292 18.98 20.52 9.10
CA GLY A 292 19.16 21.54 10.13
C GLY A 292 18.39 21.28 11.43
N VAL A 293 17.35 20.44 11.40
CA VAL A 293 16.57 20.05 12.59
C VAL A 293 16.97 18.69 13.18
N GLY A 294 17.93 18.01 12.56
CA GLY A 294 18.42 16.70 12.98
C GLY A 294 18.31 15.62 11.90
N ARG A 295 18.48 14.36 12.31
CA ARG A 295 18.41 13.20 11.42
C ARG A 295 16.96 12.80 11.19
N LEU A 296 16.54 12.79 9.93
CA LEU A 296 15.19 12.41 9.52
C LEU A 296 15.24 11.10 8.74
N ALA A 297 14.29 10.19 9.01
CA ALA A 297 14.08 9.01 8.19
C ALA A 297 13.51 9.43 6.83
N VAL A 298 13.87 8.72 5.77
CA VAL A 298 13.44 9.03 4.41
C VAL A 298 12.73 7.83 3.82
N VAL A 299 11.50 8.04 3.38
CA VAL A 299 10.65 7.01 2.79
C VAL A 299 10.23 7.49 1.40
N ALA A 300 10.61 6.72 0.39
CA ALA A 300 10.36 7.03 -1.00
C ALA A 300 9.36 6.02 -1.57
N ASP A 301 8.31 6.51 -2.22
CA ASP A 301 7.21 5.67 -2.71
C ASP A 301 6.63 6.24 -4.03
N ASN A 302 6.49 5.42 -5.09
CA ASN A 302 6.04 5.94 -6.39
C ASN A 302 4.55 6.33 -6.39
N ASN A 303 3.78 5.98 -5.37
CA ASN A 303 2.39 6.39 -5.27
C ASN A 303 2.24 7.89 -5.01
N PHE A 304 3.28 8.60 -4.57
CA PHE A 304 3.24 10.07 -4.45
C PHE A 304 3.10 10.77 -5.80
N ARG A 305 2.32 11.84 -5.84
CA ARG A 305 2.04 12.60 -7.05
C ARG A 305 3.27 13.38 -7.50
N ARG A 306 3.54 13.30 -8.80
CA ARG A 306 4.42 14.20 -9.55
C ARG A 306 3.64 14.83 -10.69
N SER A 307 3.79 16.14 -10.89
CA SER A 307 3.12 16.88 -11.95
C SER A 307 4.17 17.51 -12.86
N SER A 308 4.08 17.30 -14.18
CA SER A 308 5.00 17.94 -15.12
C SER A 308 4.79 19.45 -15.12
N THR A 309 5.87 20.23 -15.00
CA THR A 309 5.84 21.70 -15.02
C THR A 309 6.71 22.28 -16.13
N GLY A 310 7.25 21.43 -17.01
CA GLY A 310 8.13 21.80 -18.11
C GLY A 310 8.75 20.57 -18.78
N SER A 311 9.67 20.78 -19.72
CA SER A 311 10.28 19.67 -20.47
C SER A 311 11.24 18.80 -19.66
N ASN A 312 11.85 19.34 -18.59
CA ASN A 312 12.82 18.64 -17.73
C ASN A 312 12.63 18.94 -16.23
N THR A 313 11.45 19.42 -15.84
CA THR A 313 11.13 19.72 -14.44
C THR A 313 9.76 19.16 -14.08
N PHE A 314 9.62 18.73 -12.84
CA PHE A 314 8.37 18.28 -12.29
C PHE A 314 8.17 18.87 -10.89
N GLN A 315 6.92 19.14 -10.54
CA GLN A 315 6.50 19.52 -9.21
C GLN A 315 6.13 18.28 -8.43
N ALA A 316 6.63 18.18 -7.19
CA ALA A 316 6.26 17.15 -6.25
C ALA A 316 6.26 17.72 -4.83
N ASP A 317 5.58 17.00 -3.94
CA ASP A 317 5.48 17.35 -2.53
C ASP A 317 6.40 16.46 -1.69
N LEU A 318 7.12 17.06 -0.76
CA LEU A 318 7.83 16.39 0.34
C LEU A 318 7.00 16.56 1.61
N TRP A 319 6.62 15.44 2.21
CA TRP A 319 5.79 15.40 3.40
C TRP A 319 6.68 15.19 4.61
N ALA A 320 6.91 16.26 5.36
CA ALA A 320 7.70 16.24 6.57
C ALA A 320 6.79 15.89 7.76
N LEU A 321 6.85 14.63 8.21
CA LEU A 321 5.94 14.11 9.21
C LEU A 321 6.64 13.86 10.53
N ARG A 322 5.93 14.17 11.61
CA ARG A 322 6.29 13.72 12.95
C ARG A 322 5.54 12.43 13.25
N MET A 323 6.27 11.32 13.32
CA MET A 323 5.70 10.00 13.54
C MET A 323 5.26 9.80 14.98
N THR A 324 6.03 10.34 15.94
CA THR A 324 5.76 10.21 17.38
C THR A 324 5.97 11.54 18.12
N HIS A 325 5.18 11.76 19.17
CA HIS A 325 5.31 12.91 20.05
C HIS A 325 5.05 12.47 21.49
N ASN A 326 6.01 12.71 22.39
CA ASN A 326 5.93 12.34 23.81
C ASN A 326 5.58 10.87 24.08
N GLY A 327 6.02 9.95 23.22
CA GLY A 327 5.74 8.51 23.32
C GLY A 327 4.46 8.06 22.59
N ASP A 328 3.62 8.99 22.16
CA ASP A 328 2.40 8.68 21.42
C ASP A 328 2.62 8.73 19.90
N PRO A 329 2.08 7.75 19.14
CA PRO A 329 2.14 7.78 17.68
C PRO A 329 1.14 8.81 17.14
N LEU A 330 1.64 9.69 16.26
CA LEU A 330 0.83 10.69 15.57
C LEU A 330 0.42 10.25 14.18
N VAL A 331 1.29 9.50 13.49
CA VAL A 331 1.03 8.96 12.15
C VAL A 331 1.14 7.44 12.22
N TYR A 332 0.03 6.75 11.99
CA TYR A 332 -0.03 5.29 12.06
C TYR A 332 -1.17 4.74 11.21
N LYS A 333 -1.06 3.47 10.85
CA LYS A 333 -2.18 2.70 10.32
C LYS A 333 -2.92 2.04 11.49
N VAL A 334 -4.22 2.30 11.61
CA VAL A 334 -5.07 1.62 12.57
C VAL A 334 -5.67 0.39 11.90
N THR A 335 -5.58 -0.77 12.54
CA THR A 335 -6.06 -2.04 11.99
C THR A 335 -6.99 -2.72 12.97
N GLN A 336 -8.21 -3.01 12.55
CA GLN A 336 -9.16 -3.81 13.33
C GLN A 336 -8.98 -5.30 13.05
N PHE A 337 -8.99 -5.65 11.77
CA PHE A 337 -8.72 -7.00 11.28
C PHE A 337 -7.47 -6.97 10.41
N PRO A 338 -6.40 -7.70 10.78
CA PRO A 338 -5.22 -7.81 9.94
C PRO A 338 -5.57 -8.56 8.65
N LEU A 339 -4.70 -8.47 7.65
CA LEU A 339 -4.88 -9.21 6.40
C LEU A 339 -5.07 -10.70 6.68
N SER A 340 -6.27 -11.21 6.39
CA SER A 340 -6.64 -12.59 6.68
C SER A 340 -7.33 -13.25 5.49
N TRP A 341 -7.15 -14.57 5.41
CA TRP A 341 -7.78 -15.43 4.43
C TRP A 341 -9.01 -16.07 5.03
N GLU A 342 -10.12 -16.00 4.30
CA GLU A 342 -11.35 -16.68 4.66
C GLU A 342 -11.85 -17.48 3.47
N ASP A 343 -11.99 -18.79 3.67
CA ASP A 343 -12.74 -19.63 2.77
C ASP A 343 -14.24 -19.35 2.97
N LEU A 344 -14.91 -18.94 1.90
CA LEU A 344 -16.34 -18.71 1.91
C LEU A 344 -17.08 -20.03 1.69
N THR A 345 -18.36 -20.07 2.08
CA THR A 345 -19.20 -21.26 1.90
C THR A 345 -19.13 -21.73 0.44
N PRO A 346 -18.64 -22.96 0.19
CA PRO A 346 -18.54 -23.48 -1.16
C PRO A 346 -19.94 -23.66 -1.75
N GLY A 347 -20.11 -23.26 -3.03
CA GLY A 347 -21.29 -23.65 -3.81
C GLY A 347 -21.19 -25.11 -4.23
N CYS A 348 -22.28 -25.70 -4.76
CA CYS A 348 -22.24 -27.11 -5.20
C CYS A 348 -21.17 -27.35 -6.28
N THR A 349 -20.88 -26.33 -7.10
CA THR A 349 -19.95 -26.41 -8.23
C THR A 349 -18.74 -25.48 -8.12
N ALA A 350 -18.58 -24.75 -7.01
CA ALA A 350 -17.55 -23.71 -6.91
C ALA A 350 -16.96 -23.55 -5.51
N ILE A 351 -15.71 -23.10 -5.47
CA ILE A 351 -15.00 -22.70 -4.26
C ILE A 351 -14.85 -21.19 -4.30
N SER A 352 -15.26 -20.51 -3.23
CA SER A 352 -15.08 -19.07 -3.07
C SER A 352 -14.14 -18.81 -1.92
N PHE A 353 -13.25 -17.83 -2.07
CA PHE A 353 -12.39 -17.37 -1.01
C PHE A 353 -12.25 -15.86 -1.08
N GLN A 354 -11.97 -15.26 0.07
CA GLN A 354 -11.69 -13.84 0.17
C GLN A 354 -10.43 -13.59 0.99
N ILE A 355 -9.73 -12.54 0.61
CA ILE A 355 -8.70 -11.92 1.43
C ILE A 355 -9.16 -10.52 1.76
N TRP A 356 -9.11 -10.15 3.04
CA TRP A 356 -9.51 -8.82 3.46
C TRP A 356 -8.77 -8.36 4.71
N ALA A 357 -8.78 -7.05 4.90
CA ALA A 357 -8.31 -6.35 6.09
C ALA A 357 -9.25 -5.17 6.39
N ALA A 358 -9.34 -4.77 7.65
CA ALA A 358 -10.07 -3.56 8.06
C ALA A 358 -9.08 -2.57 8.64
N THR A 359 -8.89 -1.44 7.95
CA THR A 359 -7.85 -0.47 8.29
C THR A 359 -8.21 0.97 7.92
N ALA A 360 -7.47 1.92 8.51
CA ALA A 360 -7.44 3.31 8.08
C ALA A 360 -6.06 3.93 8.38
N LEU A 361 -5.72 4.98 7.65
CA LEU A 361 -4.63 5.89 8.02
C LEU A 361 -5.13 6.84 9.10
N VAL A 362 -4.30 7.14 10.10
CA VAL A 362 -4.58 8.18 11.10
C VAL A 362 -3.39 9.13 11.15
N ILE A 363 -3.67 10.43 10.98
CA ILE A 363 -2.70 11.52 11.17
C ILE A 363 -3.29 12.48 12.20
N LYS A 364 -2.63 12.58 13.36
CA LYS A 364 -2.98 13.48 14.45
C LYS A 364 -2.12 14.73 14.44
N HIS A 365 -2.69 15.80 15.01
CA HIS A 365 -2.05 17.10 15.20
C HIS A 365 -1.52 17.63 13.88
N ALA A 366 -2.41 18.10 13.02
CA ALA A 366 -2.08 18.62 11.70
C ALA A 366 -0.95 19.67 11.72
N CYS A 367 -0.87 20.48 12.78
CA CYS A 367 0.16 21.50 12.98
C CYS A 367 1.59 20.94 13.18
N ALA A 368 1.71 19.66 13.57
CA ALA A 368 2.99 18.97 13.71
C ALA A 368 3.48 18.38 12.38
N GLN A 369 2.65 18.42 11.34
CA GLN A 369 2.91 17.85 10.03
C GLN A 369 3.19 18.96 9.01
N GLY A 370 4.05 18.66 8.05
CA GLY A 370 4.49 19.61 7.04
C GLY A 370 4.32 19.07 5.62
N LYS A 371 3.99 19.97 4.70
CA LYS A 371 3.96 19.75 3.26
C LYS A 371 4.83 20.79 2.56
N TYR A 372 5.95 20.36 2.01
CA TYR A 372 6.86 21.22 1.25
C TYR A 372 6.71 20.95 -0.25
N THR A 373 6.25 21.94 -0.99
CA THR A 373 6.03 21.84 -2.43
C THR A 373 7.17 22.53 -3.17
N SER A 374 7.81 21.83 -4.11
CA SER A 374 8.95 22.37 -4.87
C SER A 374 9.02 21.83 -6.30
N LEU A 375 9.83 22.49 -7.15
CA LEU A 375 10.18 22.01 -8.47
C LEU A 375 11.50 21.22 -8.39
N PHE A 376 11.48 20.02 -8.93
CA PHE A 376 12.63 19.13 -9.01
C PHE A 376 13.08 18.97 -10.46
N SER A 377 14.37 18.70 -10.65
CA SER A 377 14.92 18.43 -11.97
C SER A 377 14.71 16.97 -12.33
N GLY A 378 14.38 16.67 -13.59
CA GLY A 378 14.21 15.30 -14.05
C GLY A 378 13.08 15.10 -15.06
N ARG A 379 13.06 13.91 -15.67
CA ARG A 379 11.99 13.49 -16.59
C ARG A 379 11.00 12.58 -15.89
N ILE A 380 9.73 12.77 -16.23
CA ILE A 380 8.67 11.82 -15.89
C ILE A 380 8.76 10.68 -16.91
N VAL A 381 9.46 9.61 -16.55
CA VAL A 381 9.47 8.35 -17.31
C VAL A 381 8.84 7.28 -16.43
N SER A 382 7.87 6.55 -16.99
CA SER A 382 7.34 5.32 -16.40
C SER A 382 8.08 4.16 -17.03
N THR A 383 8.85 3.41 -16.26
CA THR A 383 9.70 2.32 -16.78
C THR A 383 9.06 0.94 -16.62
N CYS A 384 8.12 0.77 -15.69
CA CYS A 384 7.31 -0.44 -15.54
C CYS A 384 5.82 -0.09 -15.40
N THR A 385 4.96 -1.05 -15.75
CA THR A 385 3.53 -1.01 -15.41
C THR A 385 3.40 -1.44 -13.95
N ALA A 386 2.90 -0.55 -13.10
CA ALA A 386 2.63 -0.85 -11.69
C ALA A 386 1.40 -1.79 -11.56
N ILE A 387 1.41 -2.66 -10.54
CA ILE A 387 0.24 -3.45 -10.16
C ILE A 387 -0.73 -2.52 -9.42
N GLY A 388 -1.94 -2.28 -9.96
CA GLY A 388 -2.99 -1.57 -9.21
C GLY A 388 -3.95 -0.74 -10.04
#